data_AF-A0A510WSR8-F1
#
_entry.id   AF-A0A510WSR8-F1
#
_cell.length_a   1.000
_cell.length_b   1.000
_cell.length_c   1.000
_cell.angle_alpha   90.00
_cell.angle_beta   90.00
_cell.angle_gamma   90.00
#
_symmetry.space_group_name_H-M   'P 1'
#
loop_
_entity.id
_entity.type
_entity.pdbx_description
1 polymer ?
#
loop_
_entity_poly.entity_id
_entity_poly.type
_entity_poly.pdbx_seq_one_letter_code
_entity_poly.pdbx_strand_id
1 'polypeptide(L)'
;MADTNNKTNDFELDLDTPTTSEFMTYYSEKANMVYKYQDADSLLEHPEILVSMINHHRQNQVPRLHSLDHYYKAQNDTIMNRPARKEAGKADYRIANNFGKVISSFMVGYMGGNPIQVQDKKDDKVQNVITEANDTNNADEENSNLLLDLSKYGRAYEILWRDEQDNNRFALSSVFDTFVIYDTTIEEKPIMAVRYPSLGFETDGRTMCQPIVYTADKVITYSPCSSSEISLINPQEELHSFGDVPVIEFKNNRFRRGDYEDVIPLIDAYDAAESDTSNYMYDFNDAMLWINGDWTMNGMSADDMIRLKKANILATTDATSPQGTRYPTTAQYLYKQYDVNGTEAHKKRLVDDIHKISCVPDLTDENFAGTQSGESLKYKLLGLDQVVGIKSRMFEKGLLRRYKLILSLSNTVQELSQVDSSNIEITFNYNLPKAINDDLTAYIGAGGRISEQTLMALFPELIANPDAEMKAVKDEEPAMNFMSQEQATQQQEESKAEKEMTQDD
;
A
#
# COMPACT_ATOMS: atom_id res chain seq x y z
N MET A 1 19.84 52.19 34.30
CA MET A 1 18.38 52.03 34.14
C MET A 1 17.95 52.78 32.90
N ALA A 2 17.90 52.08 31.77
CA ALA A 2 17.13 52.40 30.56
C ALA A 2 17.61 51.42 29.49
N ASP A 3 16.90 50.32 29.28
CA ASP A 3 16.88 49.55 28.02
C ASP A 3 15.99 48.30 28.17
N THR A 4 14.67 48.48 28.09
CA THR A 4 13.71 47.38 27.97
C THR A 4 12.45 47.76 27.17
N ASN A 5 12.55 48.64 26.17
CA ASN A 5 11.35 49.16 25.47
C ASN A 5 11.44 49.11 23.94
N ASN A 6 11.91 48.00 23.36
CA ASN A 6 11.87 47.82 21.91
C ASN A 6 11.66 46.36 21.45
N LYS A 7 10.81 45.60 22.14
CA LYS A 7 10.39 44.24 21.70
C LYS A 7 8.94 44.16 21.22
N THR A 8 8.20 45.27 21.27
CA THR A 8 6.77 45.29 20.94
C THR A 8 6.50 45.38 19.43
N ASN A 9 7.48 45.85 18.64
CA ASN A 9 7.33 46.02 17.19
C ASN A 9 7.69 44.78 16.36
N ASP A 10 8.39 43.80 16.94
CA ASP A 10 8.83 42.61 16.17
C ASP A 10 7.66 41.62 15.94
N PHE A 11 6.61 41.70 16.75
CA PHE A 11 5.40 40.88 16.59
C PHE A 11 4.50 41.34 15.43
N GLU A 12 4.50 42.62 15.09
CA GLU A 12 3.65 43.17 14.02
C GLU A 12 4.26 43.06 12.61
N LEU A 13 5.57 42.82 12.52
CA LEU A 13 6.29 42.81 11.25
C LEU A 13 6.63 41.40 10.73
N ASP A 14 6.27 40.35 11.47
CA ASP A 14 6.55 38.95 11.12
C ASP A 14 8.03 38.72 10.70
N LEU A 15 8.96 39.46 11.32
CA LEU A 15 10.39 39.45 10.97
C LEU A 15 11.17 38.27 11.56
N ASP A 16 10.51 37.42 12.36
CA ASP A 16 11.08 36.22 12.98
C ASP A 16 10.79 34.93 12.17
N THR A 17 10.11 35.01 11.02
CA THR A 17 10.04 33.87 10.10
C THR A 17 11.32 33.81 9.25
N PRO A 18 12.09 32.70 9.27
CA PRO A 18 13.15 32.52 8.31
C PRO A 18 12.50 32.51 6.92
N THR A 19 12.77 33.54 6.14
CA THR A 19 12.45 33.60 4.71
C THR A 19 13.45 32.73 3.95
N THR A 20 13.46 31.43 4.23
CA THR A 20 13.84 30.46 3.22
C THR A 20 12.58 30.18 2.42
N SER A 21 12.60 30.49 1.11
CA SER A 21 11.65 29.89 0.18
C SER A 21 11.98 28.41 0.06
N GLU A 22 11.78 27.66 1.15
CA GLU A 22 11.77 26.22 1.13
C GLU A 22 10.54 25.84 0.34
N PHE A 23 10.76 25.41 -0.91
CA PHE A 23 9.73 24.69 -1.65
C PHE A 23 9.26 23.57 -0.73
N MET A 24 8.04 23.71 -0.16
CA MET A 24 7.44 22.72 0.72
C MET A 24 7.02 21.50 -0.10
N THR A 25 8.00 20.73 -0.55
CA THR A 25 7.81 19.40 -1.12
C THR A 25 8.04 18.39 -0.01
N TYR A 26 7.10 17.48 0.19
CA TYR A 26 7.18 16.45 1.24
C TYR A 26 8.47 15.60 1.12
N TYR A 27 8.90 15.33 -0.12
CA TYR A 27 10.21 14.72 -0.41
C TYR A 27 10.96 15.51 -1.49
N SER A 28 12.30 15.55 -1.39
CA SER A 28 13.17 16.15 -2.40
C SER A 28 13.14 15.37 -3.73
N GLU A 29 13.32 16.05 -4.87
CA GLU A 29 13.47 15.39 -6.18
C GLU A 29 14.60 14.34 -6.21
N LYS A 30 15.66 14.56 -5.41
CA LYS A 30 16.78 13.61 -5.27
C LYS A 30 16.34 12.24 -4.73
N ALA A 31 15.23 12.19 -3.98
CA ALA A 31 14.71 10.97 -3.38
C ALA A 31 14.18 9.95 -4.41
N ASN A 32 13.87 10.39 -5.63
CA ASN A 32 13.36 9.55 -6.72
C ASN A 32 14.25 9.51 -7.96
N MET A 33 15.49 10.00 -7.86
CA MET A 33 16.42 10.04 -8.98
C MET A 33 16.67 8.64 -9.58
N VAL A 34 16.63 8.55 -10.91
CA VAL A 34 17.06 7.39 -11.68
C VAL A 34 18.54 7.55 -12.00
N TYR A 35 19.36 6.58 -11.60
CA TYR A 35 20.78 6.61 -11.93
C TYR A 35 20.99 6.24 -13.40
N LYS A 36 21.80 7.05 -14.09
CA LYS A 36 22.15 6.83 -15.49
C LYS A 36 23.66 6.97 -15.69
N TYR A 37 24.22 6.15 -16.56
CA TYR A 37 25.62 6.21 -16.97
C TYR A 37 25.79 5.71 -18.42
N GLN A 38 26.95 5.92 -19.05
CA GLN A 38 27.13 5.60 -20.47
C GLN A 38 27.10 4.09 -20.75
N ASP A 39 27.91 3.33 -20.01
CA ASP A 39 28.04 1.88 -20.13
C ASP A 39 28.61 1.27 -18.85
N ALA A 40 28.49 -0.05 -18.70
CA ALA A 40 28.91 -0.76 -17.50
C ALA A 40 30.44 -0.79 -17.32
N ASP A 41 31.20 -1.00 -18.39
CA ASP A 41 32.66 -1.13 -18.34
C ASP A 41 33.32 0.19 -17.90
N SER A 42 32.90 1.30 -18.50
CA SER A 42 33.36 2.64 -18.10
C SER A 42 33.01 2.96 -16.64
N LEU A 43 31.88 2.45 -16.13
CA LEU A 43 31.50 2.65 -14.73
C LEU A 43 32.34 1.81 -13.77
N LEU A 44 32.73 0.60 -14.18
CA LEU A 44 33.65 -0.25 -13.40
C LEU A 44 35.07 0.34 -13.33
N GLU A 45 35.50 1.07 -14.37
CA GLU A 45 36.78 1.79 -14.37
C GLU A 45 36.80 3.00 -13.40
N HIS A 46 35.62 3.48 -12.98
CA HIS A 46 35.44 4.65 -12.11
C HIS A 46 34.70 4.30 -10.81
N PRO A 47 35.28 3.46 -9.92
CA PRO A 47 34.62 2.99 -8.71
C PRO A 47 34.21 4.13 -7.75
N GLU A 48 34.86 5.29 -7.80
CA GLU A 48 34.47 6.48 -7.04
C GLU A 48 33.07 6.98 -7.38
N ILE A 49 32.62 6.80 -8.64
CA ILE A 49 31.27 7.17 -9.07
C ILE A 49 30.25 6.20 -8.47
N LEU A 50 30.55 4.90 -8.46
CA LEU A 50 29.71 3.89 -7.81
C LEU A 50 29.57 4.16 -6.31
N VAL A 51 30.67 4.48 -5.63
CA VAL A 51 30.65 4.91 -4.22
C VAL A 51 29.75 6.13 -4.02
N SER A 52 29.84 7.13 -4.92
CA SER A 52 28.97 8.30 -4.88
C SER A 52 27.49 7.95 -5.09
N MET A 53 27.15 7.02 -5.97
CA MET A 53 25.78 6.57 -6.20
C MET A 53 25.23 5.82 -4.98
N ILE A 54 26.02 4.94 -4.35
CA ILE A 54 25.63 4.24 -3.11
C ILE A 54 25.37 5.25 -1.98
N ASN A 55 26.29 6.20 -1.78
CA ASN A 55 26.14 7.24 -0.77
C ASN A 55 24.91 8.12 -1.04
N HIS A 56 24.69 8.51 -2.30
CA HIS A 56 23.51 9.28 -2.69
C HIS A 56 22.22 8.51 -2.41
N HIS A 57 22.15 7.22 -2.76
CA HIS A 57 20.98 6.37 -2.53
C HIS A 57 20.63 6.34 -1.04
N ARG A 58 21.63 6.10 -0.18
CA ARG A 58 21.44 6.03 1.26
C ARG A 58 21.09 7.34 1.93
N GLN A 59 21.65 8.45 1.47
CA GLN A 59 21.43 9.75 2.10
C GLN A 59 20.16 10.45 1.59
N ASN A 60 19.74 10.18 0.35
CA ASN A 60 18.65 10.94 -0.28
C ASN A 60 17.41 10.09 -0.60
N GLN A 61 17.56 8.81 -0.98
CA GLN A 61 16.42 7.97 -1.37
C GLN A 61 15.91 7.11 -0.21
N VAL A 62 16.81 6.46 0.54
CA VAL A 62 16.46 5.60 1.68
C VAL A 62 15.65 6.31 2.78
N PRO A 63 15.88 7.58 3.15
CA PRO A 63 15.04 8.26 4.14
C PRO A 63 13.57 8.37 3.72
N ARG A 64 13.30 8.67 2.43
CA ARG A 64 11.93 8.64 1.88
C ARG A 64 11.32 7.24 2.02
N LEU A 65 12.07 6.20 1.68
CA LEU A 65 11.59 4.81 1.77
C LEU A 65 11.25 4.42 3.21
N HIS A 66 12.06 4.83 4.21
CA HIS A 66 11.75 4.60 5.61
C HIS A 66 10.49 5.33 6.06
N SER A 67 10.33 6.59 5.64
CA SER A 67 9.11 7.34 5.92
C SER A 67 7.88 6.60 5.39
N LEU A 68 7.88 6.19 4.12
CA LEU A 68 6.80 5.40 3.54
C LEU A 68 6.54 4.10 4.34
N ASP A 69 7.58 3.36 4.73
CA ASP A 69 7.43 2.17 5.56
C ASP A 69 6.79 2.46 6.93
N HIS A 70 7.12 3.59 7.56
CA HIS A 70 6.49 4.03 8.81
C HIS A 70 5.01 4.32 8.62
N TYR A 71 4.60 5.01 7.55
CA TYR A 71 3.18 5.28 7.25
C TYR A 71 2.38 3.99 7.03
N TYR A 72 2.99 2.97 6.42
CA TYR A 72 2.39 1.64 6.28
C TYR A 72 2.26 0.90 7.64
N LYS A 73 3.14 1.18 8.60
CA LYS A 73 3.16 0.56 9.93
C LYS A 73 2.37 1.33 10.99
N ALA A 74 1.65 2.40 10.61
CA ALA A 74 0.99 3.32 11.54
C ALA A 74 1.98 4.01 12.51
N GLN A 75 3.18 4.31 12.03
CA GLN A 75 4.23 5.04 12.76
C GLN A 75 4.46 6.43 12.12
N ASN A 76 3.37 7.08 11.70
CA ASN A 76 3.38 8.27 10.84
C ASN A 76 4.31 9.35 11.39
N ASP A 77 5.32 9.73 10.60
CA ASP A 77 6.47 10.51 11.07
C ASP A 77 6.05 11.88 11.63
N THR A 78 5.10 12.54 10.99
CA THR A 78 4.67 13.90 11.37
C THR A 78 4.08 13.95 12.78
N ILE A 79 3.14 13.06 13.10
CA ILE A 79 2.51 13.05 14.43
C ILE A 79 3.44 12.47 15.50
N MET A 80 4.27 11.49 15.15
CA MET A 80 5.22 10.86 16.08
C MET A 80 6.35 11.81 16.46
N ASN A 81 6.80 12.69 15.55
CA ASN A 81 7.85 13.68 15.80
C ASN A 81 7.31 15.05 16.23
N ARG A 82 5.99 15.19 16.44
CA ARG A 82 5.39 16.44 16.93
C ARG A 82 6.03 16.86 18.26
N PRO A 83 6.43 18.14 18.42
CA PRO A 83 6.94 18.64 19.69
C PRO A 83 5.94 18.37 20.81
N ALA A 84 6.45 17.91 21.96
CA ALA A 84 5.62 17.72 23.14
C ALA A 84 4.91 19.04 23.52
N ARG A 85 3.69 18.92 24.02
CA ARG A 85 2.93 20.10 24.47
C ARG A 85 3.68 20.82 25.59
N LYS A 86 3.69 22.16 25.53
CA LYS A 86 4.50 23.02 26.41
C LYS A 86 4.15 22.89 27.90
N GLU A 87 2.94 22.47 28.22
CA GLU A 87 2.43 22.39 29.59
C GLU A 87 2.64 21.00 30.19
N ALA A 88 3.53 20.91 31.18
CA ALA A 88 3.74 19.68 31.94
C ALA A 88 2.44 19.29 32.67
N GLY A 89 1.88 18.12 32.32
CA GLY A 89 0.63 17.60 32.90
C GLY A 89 -0.59 17.63 31.98
N LYS A 90 -0.49 18.22 30.78
CA LYS A 90 -1.54 18.11 29.74
C LYS A 90 -1.40 16.79 28.97
N ALA A 91 -2.51 16.28 28.44
CA ALA A 91 -2.49 15.09 27.60
C ALA A 91 -1.71 15.34 26.31
N ASP A 92 -0.93 14.35 25.87
CA ASP A 92 -0.21 14.36 24.59
C ASP A 92 -0.49 13.07 23.82
N TYR A 93 -1.76 12.84 23.50
CA TYR A 93 -2.18 11.79 22.58
C TYR A 93 -1.61 12.05 21.20
N ARG A 94 -1.00 11.01 20.62
CA ARG A 94 -0.44 10.96 19.27
C ARG A 94 -1.03 9.75 18.56
N ILE A 95 -2.08 9.99 17.80
CA ILE A 95 -2.82 8.97 17.07
C ILE A 95 -2.29 8.94 15.64
N ALA A 96 -1.75 7.80 15.22
CA ALA A 96 -1.34 7.55 13.84
C ALA A 96 -2.28 6.53 13.22
N ASN A 97 -2.99 6.92 12.17
CA ASN A 97 -3.93 6.06 11.47
C ASN A 97 -3.26 5.33 10.31
N ASN A 98 -3.67 4.08 10.08
CA ASN A 98 -3.00 3.20 9.13
C ASN A 98 -3.58 3.25 7.69
N PHE A 99 -3.81 4.46 7.16
CA PHE A 99 -4.28 4.63 5.79
C PHE A 99 -3.31 4.03 4.77
N GLY A 100 -1.99 4.12 5.01
CA GLY A 100 -0.97 3.55 4.15
C GLY A 100 -1.15 2.04 3.94
N LYS A 101 -1.42 1.28 5.02
CA LYS A 101 -1.73 -0.15 4.91
C LYS A 101 -3.05 -0.41 4.23
N VAL A 102 -4.12 0.31 4.59
CA VAL A 102 -5.45 0.09 3.99
C VAL A 102 -5.39 0.25 2.48
N ILE A 103 -4.80 1.35 1.99
CA ILE A 103 -4.64 1.62 0.57
C ILE A 103 -3.78 0.54 -0.10
N SER A 104 -2.62 0.22 0.48
CA SER A 104 -1.69 -0.73 -0.13
C SER A 104 -2.23 -2.15 -0.16
N SER A 105 -2.78 -2.63 0.96
CA SER A 105 -3.37 -3.97 1.05
C SER A 105 -4.57 -4.13 0.13
N PHE A 106 -5.37 -3.08 -0.05
CA PHE A 106 -6.46 -3.09 -1.02
C PHE A 106 -5.94 -3.21 -2.45
N MET A 107 -4.96 -2.39 -2.85
CA MET A 107 -4.36 -2.44 -4.19
C MET A 107 -3.69 -3.79 -4.49
N VAL A 108 -2.95 -4.34 -3.52
CA VAL A 108 -2.31 -5.66 -3.63
C VAL A 108 -3.34 -6.76 -3.71
N GLY A 109 -4.35 -6.76 -2.84
CA GLY A 109 -5.43 -7.75 -2.85
C GLY A 109 -6.27 -7.70 -4.12
N TYR A 110 -6.44 -6.51 -4.71
CA TYR A 110 -7.15 -6.31 -5.97
C TYR A 110 -6.39 -6.90 -7.16
N MET A 111 -5.09 -6.64 -7.26
CA MET A 111 -4.26 -7.03 -8.40
C MET A 111 -3.66 -8.43 -8.30
N GLY A 112 -3.15 -8.79 -7.12
CA GLY A 112 -2.43 -10.04 -6.85
C GLY A 112 -3.21 -11.02 -5.98
N GLY A 113 -4.47 -10.73 -5.63
CA GLY A 113 -5.30 -11.64 -4.83
C GLY A 113 -5.64 -12.93 -5.57
N ASN A 114 -5.76 -12.88 -6.90
CA ASN A 114 -5.83 -14.07 -7.75
C ASN A 114 -4.49 -14.25 -8.49
N PRO A 115 -4.07 -15.49 -8.77
CA PRO A 115 -2.85 -15.76 -9.53
C PRO A 115 -2.81 -15.05 -10.88
N ILE A 116 -1.64 -14.49 -11.20
CA ILE A 116 -1.36 -13.85 -12.49
C ILE A 116 -1.06 -14.96 -13.50
N GLN A 117 -1.87 -15.05 -14.55
CA GLN A 117 -1.69 -16.09 -15.56
C GLN A 117 -0.62 -15.66 -16.57
N VAL A 118 0.35 -16.55 -16.80
CA VAL A 118 1.41 -16.36 -17.78
C VAL A 118 1.37 -17.53 -18.76
N GLN A 119 1.14 -17.22 -20.03
CA GLN A 119 0.97 -18.22 -21.08
C GLN A 119 1.83 -17.88 -22.30
N ASP A 120 2.57 -18.86 -22.81
CA ASP A 120 3.17 -18.78 -24.14
C ASP A 120 2.17 -19.26 -25.20
N LYS A 121 1.95 -18.46 -26.24
CA LYS A 121 0.95 -18.75 -27.28
C LYS A 121 1.35 -19.83 -28.29
N LYS A 122 2.61 -20.26 -28.31
CA LYS A 122 3.17 -21.03 -29.44
C LYS A 122 3.89 -22.30 -29.03
N ASP A 123 4.57 -22.32 -27.88
CA ASP A 123 5.47 -23.42 -27.52
C ASP A 123 5.20 -23.98 -26.12
N ASP A 124 4.67 -25.20 -26.07
CA ASP A 124 4.43 -25.95 -24.83
C ASP A 124 5.72 -26.19 -24.02
N LYS A 125 6.89 -26.25 -24.67
CA LYS A 125 8.17 -26.40 -23.96
C LYS A 125 8.52 -25.13 -23.19
N VAL A 126 8.29 -23.95 -23.79
CA VAL A 126 8.47 -22.65 -23.14
C VAL A 126 7.49 -22.53 -21.98
N GLN A 127 6.24 -22.95 -22.18
CA GLN A 127 5.23 -22.97 -21.12
C GLN A 127 5.67 -23.86 -19.94
N ASN A 128 6.24 -25.04 -20.19
CA ASN A 128 6.71 -25.92 -19.14
C ASN A 128 7.85 -25.28 -18.31
N VAL A 129 8.80 -24.61 -18.96
CA VAL A 129 9.88 -23.89 -18.26
C VAL A 129 9.32 -22.75 -17.39
N ILE A 130 8.32 -22.01 -17.89
CA ILE A 130 7.64 -20.95 -17.13
C ILE A 130 6.93 -21.54 -15.91
N THR A 131 6.16 -22.61 -16.09
CA THR A 131 5.43 -23.28 -15.00
C THR A 131 6.39 -23.81 -13.94
N GLU A 132 7.46 -24.51 -14.35
CA GLU A 132 8.47 -25.03 -13.43
C GLU A 132 9.17 -23.91 -12.64
N ALA A 133 9.53 -22.81 -13.31
CA ALA A 133 10.12 -21.66 -12.65
C ALA A 133 9.15 -20.99 -11.66
N ASN A 134 7.86 -20.93 -12.01
CA ASN A 134 6.84 -20.35 -11.13
C ASN A 134 6.60 -21.20 -9.89
N ASP A 135 6.47 -22.52 -10.06
CA ASP A 135 6.24 -23.48 -8.97
C ASP A 135 7.44 -23.53 -8.02
N THR A 136 8.65 -23.57 -8.57
CA THR A 136 9.90 -23.65 -7.80
C THR A 136 10.11 -22.45 -6.88
N ASN A 137 9.63 -21.27 -7.28
CA ASN A 137 9.84 -20.00 -6.58
C ASN A 137 8.61 -19.47 -5.85
N ASN A 138 7.48 -20.18 -5.89
CA ASN A 138 6.19 -19.66 -5.41
C ASN A 138 5.87 -18.28 -5.99
N ALA A 139 5.78 -18.21 -7.33
CA ALA A 139 5.63 -16.95 -8.06
C ALA A 139 4.47 -16.07 -7.56
N ASP A 140 3.37 -16.65 -7.10
CA ASP A 140 2.21 -15.91 -6.61
C ASP A 140 2.50 -15.12 -5.32
N GLU A 141 3.24 -15.73 -4.39
CA GLU A 141 3.70 -15.05 -3.17
C GLU A 141 4.69 -13.94 -3.52
N GLU A 142 5.66 -14.23 -4.37
CA GLU A 142 6.68 -13.27 -4.80
C GLU A 142 6.04 -12.09 -5.56
N ASN A 143 5.09 -12.35 -6.46
CA ASN A 143 4.32 -11.31 -7.15
C ASN A 143 3.56 -10.43 -6.16
N SER A 144 2.97 -11.01 -5.12
CA SER A 144 2.26 -10.27 -4.07
C SER A 144 3.21 -9.38 -3.26
N ASN A 145 4.40 -9.88 -2.92
CA ASN A 145 5.44 -9.13 -2.22
C ASN A 145 5.96 -7.97 -3.08
N LEU A 146 6.21 -8.20 -4.37
CA LEU A 146 6.61 -7.15 -5.33
C LEU A 146 5.52 -6.09 -5.47
N LEU A 147 4.25 -6.48 -5.59
CA LEU A 147 3.13 -5.55 -5.65
C LEU A 147 3.00 -4.70 -4.38
N LEU A 148 3.30 -5.28 -3.21
CA LEU A 148 3.30 -4.56 -1.94
C LEU A 148 4.42 -3.51 -1.89
N ASP A 149 5.65 -3.89 -2.25
CA ASP A 149 6.78 -2.95 -2.31
C ASP A 149 6.56 -1.86 -3.35
N LEU A 150 5.95 -2.18 -4.50
CA LEU A 150 5.52 -1.19 -5.49
C LEU A 150 4.49 -0.22 -4.91
N SER A 151 3.50 -0.74 -4.18
CA SER A 151 2.47 0.08 -3.56
C SER A 151 3.04 1.01 -2.49
N LYS A 152 3.98 0.52 -1.67
CA LYS A 152 4.60 1.30 -0.61
C LYS A 152 5.61 2.32 -1.13
N TYR A 153 6.57 1.85 -1.91
CA TYR A 153 7.79 2.60 -2.23
C TYR A 153 7.77 3.20 -3.64
N GLY A 154 6.81 2.79 -4.46
CA GLY A 154 6.73 3.15 -5.88
C GLY A 154 7.67 2.37 -6.79
N ARG A 155 8.47 1.47 -6.21
CA ARG A 155 9.44 0.62 -6.89
C ARG A 155 9.67 -0.65 -6.09
N ALA A 156 10.02 -1.74 -6.78
CA ALA A 156 10.47 -2.98 -6.17
C ALA A 156 11.61 -3.55 -7.01
N TYR A 157 12.48 -4.33 -6.37
CA TYR A 157 13.59 -4.99 -7.05
C TYR A 157 13.47 -6.50 -6.88
N GLU A 158 13.71 -7.23 -7.95
CA GLU A 158 13.80 -8.69 -7.95
C GLU A 158 15.20 -9.08 -8.42
N ILE A 159 15.79 -10.09 -7.79
CA ILE A 159 17.08 -10.65 -8.18
C ILE A 159 16.87 -12.07 -8.66
N LEU A 160 17.51 -12.40 -9.78
CA LEU A 160 17.56 -13.73 -10.36
C LEU A 160 18.95 -14.34 -10.16
N TRP A 161 19.00 -15.63 -9.81
CA TRP A 161 20.25 -16.38 -9.73
C TRP A 161 20.00 -17.85 -10.05
N ARG A 162 21.08 -18.63 -10.26
CA ARG A 162 20.99 -20.10 -10.32
C ARG A 162 21.50 -20.67 -9.00
N ASP A 163 20.72 -21.57 -8.41
CA ASP A 163 21.13 -22.25 -7.18
C ASP A 163 22.14 -23.38 -7.45
N GLU A 164 22.67 -23.99 -6.39
CA GLU A 164 23.62 -25.10 -6.47
C GLU A 164 23.05 -26.34 -7.18
N GLN A 165 21.72 -26.41 -7.36
CA GLN A 165 21.00 -27.50 -8.01
C GLN A 165 20.68 -27.18 -9.48
N ASP A 166 21.23 -26.09 -10.02
CA ASP A 166 21.02 -25.59 -11.38
C ASP A 166 19.58 -25.10 -11.67
N ASN A 167 18.79 -24.83 -10.62
CA ASN A 167 17.44 -24.28 -10.77
C ASN A 167 17.48 -22.75 -10.87
N ASN A 168 16.61 -22.20 -11.70
CA ASN A 168 16.42 -20.76 -11.80
C ASN A 168 15.64 -20.26 -10.59
N ARG A 169 16.26 -19.37 -9.81
CA ARG A 169 15.67 -18.76 -8.63
C ARG A 169 15.43 -17.27 -8.84
N PHE A 170 14.36 -16.77 -8.25
CA PHE A 170 14.09 -15.34 -8.18
C PHE A 170 13.46 -14.98 -6.83
N ALA A 171 13.79 -13.81 -6.31
CA ALA A 171 13.27 -13.32 -5.04
C ALA A 171 13.35 -11.80 -4.91
N LEU A 172 12.51 -11.26 -4.04
CA LEU A 172 12.48 -9.85 -3.68
C LEU A 172 13.83 -9.41 -3.11
N SER A 173 14.35 -8.30 -3.63
CA SER A 173 15.52 -7.61 -3.09
C SER A 173 15.10 -6.28 -2.50
N SER A 174 15.70 -5.95 -1.36
CA SER A 174 15.26 -4.81 -0.57
C SER A 174 15.51 -3.48 -1.28
N VAL A 175 14.48 -2.63 -1.35
CA VAL A 175 14.62 -1.26 -1.86
C VAL A 175 15.57 -0.38 -1.04
N PHE A 176 15.88 -0.78 0.21
CA PHE A 176 16.75 -0.03 1.12
C PHE A 176 18.23 -0.21 0.78
N ASP A 177 18.58 -1.32 0.11
CA ASP A 177 19.95 -1.69 -0.21
C ASP A 177 20.20 -1.98 -1.69
N THR A 178 19.18 -1.93 -2.54
CA THR A 178 19.26 -2.27 -3.97
C THR A 178 18.81 -1.12 -4.86
N PHE A 179 19.53 -0.90 -5.97
CA PHE A 179 19.09 -0.02 -7.05
C PHE A 179 19.67 -0.45 -8.42
N VAL A 180 19.02 -0.01 -9.49
CA VAL A 180 19.44 -0.27 -10.89
C VAL A 180 19.91 1.02 -11.55
N ILE A 181 20.97 0.90 -12.35
CA ILE A 181 21.59 1.95 -13.15
C ILE A 181 21.27 1.68 -14.63
N TYR A 182 20.85 2.73 -15.32
CA TYR A 182 20.42 2.67 -16.72
C TYR A 182 21.42 3.35 -17.65
N ASP A 183 21.35 3.03 -18.94
CA ASP A 183 22.07 3.76 -19.97
C ASP A 183 21.51 5.18 -20.17
N THR A 184 22.24 6.02 -20.90
CA THR A 184 21.79 7.36 -21.28
C THR A 184 20.90 7.39 -22.52
N THR A 185 20.53 6.23 -23.06
CA THR A 185 19.73 6.15 -24.30
C THR A 185 18.24 6.39 -24.00
N ILE A 186 17.46 6.59 -25.07
CA ILE A 186 15.99 6.76 -24.95
C ILE A 186 15.32 5.47 -24.45
N GLU A 187 15.92 4.31 -24.73
CA GLU A 187 15.37 3.01 -24.35
C GLU A 187 15.53 2.74 -22.84
N GLU A 188 16.42 3.47 -22.16
CA GLU A 188 16.75 3.31 -20.74
C GLU A 188 17.01 1.84 -20.40
N LYS A 189 18.02 1.25 -21.05
CA LYS A 189 18.41 -0.13 -20.80
C LYS A 189 19.19 -0.22 -19.49
N PRO A 190 18.88 -1.19 -18.63
CA PRO A 190 19.66 -1.45 -17.42
C PRO A 190 21.05 -1.95 -17.81
N ILE A 191 22.08 -1.29 -17.29
CA ILE A 191 23.49 -1.63 -17.57
C ILE A 191 24.17 -2.27 -16.37
N MET A 192 23.71 -1.93 -15.17
CA MET A 192 24.29 -2.40 -13.92
C MET A 192 23.26 -2.31 -12.80
N ALA A 193 23.35 -3.18 -11.81
CA ALA A 193 22.63 -3.03 -10.55
C ALA A 193 23.57 -3.15 -9.37
N VAL A 194 23.24 -2.49 -8.27
CA VAL A 194 24.04 -2.48 -7.05
C VAL A 194 23.16 -2.94 -5.91
N ARG A 195 23.68 -3.87 -5.11
CA ARG A 195 23.08 -4.31 -3.86
C ARG A 195 24.12 -4.21 -2.75
N TYR A 196 23.78 -3.63 -1.61
CA TYR A 196 24.73 -3.48 -0.49
C TYR A 196 24.11 -3.92 0.86
N PRO A 197 23.78 -5.21 1.06
CA PRO A 197 23.12 -5.67 2.28
C PRO A 197 23.90 -5.30 3.53
N SER A 198 23.18 -5.00 4.61
CA SER A 198 23.77 -4.82 5.94
C SER A 198 24.19 -6.18 6.51
N LEU A 199 25.45 -6.29 6.93
CA LEU A 199 26.02 -7.51 7.49
C LEU A 199 26.00 -7.46 9.02
N GLY A 200 25.09 -8.21 9.64
CA GLY A 200 25.08 -8.48 11.08
C GLY A 200 24.53 -7.36 11.97
N PHE A 201 24.77 -7.53 13.28
CA PHE A 201 24.46 -6.57 14.34
C PHE A 201 25.60 -5.55 14.47
N GLU A 202 25.31 -4.33 14.96
CA GLU A 202 26.33 -3.31 15.22
C GLU A 202 27.52 -3.91 15.98
N THR A 203 28.65 -4.05 15.30
CA THR A 203 29.91 -4.46 15.91
C THR A 203 30.69 -3.17 16.15
N ASP A 204 31.00 -2.87 17.42
CA ASP A 204 31.66 -1.62 17.83
C ASP A 204 30.91 -0.31 17.47
N GLY A 205 29.57 -0.36 17.40
CA GLY A 205 28.73 0.80 17.04
C GLY A 205 28.82 1.20 15.57
N ARG A 206 29.29 0.29 14.70
CA ARG A 206 29.36 0.50 13.25
C ARG A 206 28.50 -0.54 12.54
N THR A 207 27.54 -0.07 11.74
CA THR A 207 26.86 -0.92 10.76
C THR A 207 27.85 -1.25 9.64
N MET A 208 27.92 -2.53 9.29
CA MET A 208 28.72 -3.03 8.17
C MET A 208 27.81 -3.32 6.99
N CYS A 209 28.29 -3.13 5.77
CA CYS A 209 27.60 -3.54 4.56
C CYS A 209 28.56 -4.17 3.55
N GLN A 210 28.02 -4.95 2.61
CA GLN A 210 28.82 -5.57 1.56
C GLN A 210 28.32 -5.17 0.18
N PRO A 211 29.03 -4.29 -0.54
CA PRO A 211 28.66 -3.94 -1.90
C PRO A 211 28.81 -5.13 -2.86
N ILE A 212 27.78 -5.35 -3.66
CA ILE A 212 27.69 -6.37 -4.71
C ILE A 212 27.18 -5.67 -5.96
N VAL A 213 27.87 -5.85 -7.07
CA VAL A 213 27.56 -5.24 -8.36
C VAL A 213 27.17 -6.34 -9.34
N TYR A 214 26.05 -6.16 -10.05
CA TYR A 214 25.55 -7.07 -11.06
C TYR A 214 25.63 -6.39 -12.42
N THR A 215 26.25 -7.05 -13.39
CA THR A 215 26.37 -6.60 -14.78
C THR A 215 25.68 -7.60 -15.72
N ALA A 216 25.85 -7.47 -17.03
CA ALA A 216 25.22 -8.38 -17.99
C ALA A 216 25.83 -9.79 -18.01
N ASP A 217 27.09 -9.91 -17.57
CA ASP A 217 27.91 -11.12 -17.68
C ASP A 217 28.58 -11.54 -16.37
N LYS A 218 28.71 -10.65 -15.38
CA LYS A 218 29.32 -10.98 -14.08
C LYS A 218 28.65 -10.35 -12.86
N VAL A 219 28.79 -11.04 -11.74
CA VAL A 219 28.59 -10.50 -10.38
C VAL A 219 29.96 -10.17 -9.78
N ILE A 220 30.11 -8.98 -9.23
CA ILE A 220 31.31 -8.52 -8.55
C ILE A 220 30.99 -8.28 -7.08
N THR A 221 31.53 -9.12 -6.20
CA THR A 221 31.37 -9.00 -4.75
C THR A 221 32.59 -8.33 -4.15
N TYR A 222 32.39 -7.22 -3.43
CA TYR A 222 33.46 -6.52 -2.72
C TYR A 222 33.57 -7.00 -1.27
N SER A 223 34.70 -6.70 -0.62
CA SER A 223 34.87 -6.99 0.81
C SER A 223 33.88 -6.16 1.66
N PRO A 224 33.40 -6.70 2.79
CA PRO A 224 32.63 -5.94 3.77
C PRO A 224 33.31 -4.63 4.17
N CYS A 225 32.56 -3.52 4.15
CA CYS A 225 33.03 -2.19 4.51
C CYS A 225 32.08 -1.50 5.48
N SER A 226 32.56 -0.45 6.14
CA SER A 226 31.71 0.33 7.04
C SER A 226 30.59 1.01 6.26
N SER A 227 29.39 1.00 6.81
CA SER A 227 28.27 1.72 6.21
C SER A 227 28.46 3.26 6.29
N SER A 228 29.35 3.82 7.10
CA SER A 228 29.64 5.27 7.01
C SER A 228 30.66 5.60 5.92
N GLU A 229 31.51 4.64 5.55
CA GLU A 229 32.64 4.81 4.63
C GLU A 229 32.65 3.65 3.64
N ILE A 230 31.89 3.81 2.54
CA ILE A 230 31.81 2.80 1.49
C ILE A 230 33.14 2.72 0.75
N SER A 231 33.70 1.51 0.68
CA SER A 231 34.94 1.22 -0.04
C SER A 231 34.77 -0.01 -0.93
N LEU A 232 35.16 0.10 -2.20
CA LEU A 232 35.12 -0.99 -3.17
C LEU A 232 36.52 -1.62 -3.28
N ILE A 233 36.82 -2.60 -2.41
CA ILE A 233 38.13 -3.27 -2.34
C ILE A 233 38.01 -4.79 -2.50
N ASN A 234 39.08 -5.42 -3.00
CA ASN A 234 39.21 -6.86 -3.26
C ASN A 234 38.03 -7.45 -4.03
N PRO A 235 37.77 -7.00 -5.28
CA PRO A 235 36.67 -7.52 -6.08
C PRO A 235 36.83 -9.03 -6.32
N GLN A 236 35.77 -9.78 -6.05
CA GLN A 236 35.62 -11.18 -6.44
C GLN A 236 34.62 -11.24 -7.59
N GLU A 237 35.05 -11.70 -8.76
CA GLU A 237 34.21 -11.77 -9.96
C GLU A 237 33.71 -13.21 -10.20
N GLU A 238 32.40 -13.34 -10.38
CA GLU A 238 31.73 -14.60 -10.74
C GLU A 238 30.95 -14.38 -12.05
N LEU A 239 31.24 -15.19 -13.07
CA LEU A 239 30.58 -15.09 -14.38
C LEU A 239 29.21 -15.76 -14.38
N HIS A 240 28.25 -15.17 -15.09
CA HIS A 240 26.92 -15.73 -15.32
C HIS A 240 26.46 -15.59 -16.76
N SER A 241 25.53 -16.45 -17.19
CA SER A 241 25.12 -16.56 -18.59
C SER A 241 23.77 -15.90 -18.93
N PHE A 242 23.27 -14.99 -18.08
CA PHE A 242 21.99 -14.30 -18.31
C PHE A 242 21.97 -13.40 -19.57
N GLY A 243 23.13 -12.86 -19.97
CA GLY A 243 23.23 -11.95 -21.11
C GLY A 243 22.57 -10.57 -20.92
N ASP A 244 22.10 -10.27 -19.72
CA ASP A 244 21.53 -9.01 -19.26
C ASP A 244 21.61 -8.97 -17.71
N VAL A 245 21.43 -7.79 -17.12
CA VAL A 245 21.55 -7.58 -15.66
C VAL A 245 20.51 -8.42 -14.91
N PRO A 246 20.90 -9.32 -14.00
CA PRO A 246 20.02 -10.25 -13.29
C PRO A 246 19.17 -9.59 -12.19
N VAL A 247 19.07 -8.26 -12.19
CA VAL A 247 18.24 -7.48 -11.27
C VAL A 247 17.20 -6.71 -12.07
N ILE A 248 15.93 -6.90 -11.70
CA ILE A 248 14.79 -6.30 -12.36
C ILE A 248 14.22 -5.23 -11.45
N GLU A 249 14.12 -4.00 -11.96
CA GLU A 249 13.32 -2.97 -11.32
C GLU A 249 11.89 -3.02 -11.85
N PHE A 250 10.95 -3.19 -10.94
CA PHE A 250 9.55 -2.93 -11.16
C PHE A 250 9.27 -1.47 -10.76
N LYS A 251 8.54 -0.74 -11.61
CA LYS A 251 8.12 0.65 -11.34
C LYS A 251 6.62 0.68 -11.15
N ASN A 252 6.12 1.34 -10.10
CA ASN A 252 4.68 1.44 -9.86
C ASN A 252 3.99 2.34 -10.90
N ASN A 253 4.67 3.46 -11.19
CA ASN A 253 4.28 4.44 -12.20
C ASN A 253 5.55 5.08 -12.76
N ARG A 254 5.38 5.99 -13.73
CA ARG A 254 6.50 6.72 -14.37
C ARG A 254 7.40 7.44 -13.36
N PHE A 255 6.86 7.86 -12.22
CA PHE A 255 7.54 8.70 -11.23
C PHE A 255 8.13 7.92 -10.04
N ARG A 256 8.00 6.58 -10.02
CA ARG A 256 8.41 5.72 -8.89
C ARG A 256 7.78 6.13 -7.56
N ARG A 257 6.50 6.51 -7.56
CA ARG A 257 5.75 6.91 -6.35
C ARG A 257 4.80 5.83 -5.85
N GLY A 258 4.68 5.71 -4.54
CA GLY A 258 3.76 4.76 -3.89
C GLY A 258 2.30 5.18 -4.03
N ASP A 259 1.37 4.28 -3.76
CA ASP A 259 -0.07 4.48 -3.98
C ASP A 259 -0.69 5.45 -2.95
N TYR A 260 -0.15 5.51 -1.73
CA TYR A 260 -0.60 6.46 -0.69
C TYR A 260 0.30 7.70 -0.56
N GLU A 261 1.38 7.79 -1.33
CA GLU A 261 2.37 8.86 -1.17
C GLU A 261 1.79 10.26 -1.45
N ASP A 262 0.82 10.35 -2.35
CA ASP A 262 0.12 11.61 -2.68
C ASP A 262 -0.83 12.08 -1.59
N VAL A 263 -1.30 11.16 -0.73
CA VAL A 263 -2.27 11.48 0.32
C VAL A 263 -1.65 11.62 1.71
N ILE A 264 -0.32 11.48 1.84
CA ILE A 264 0.39 11.65 3.12
C ILE A 264 0.03 12.98 3.83
N PRO A 265 0.00 14.14 3.14
CA PRO A 265 -0.39 15.39 3.80
C PRO A 265 -1.81 15.37 4.38
N LEU A 266 -2.72 14.62 3.77
CA LEU A 266 -4.10 14.46 4.27
C LEU A 266 -4.15 13.49 5.45
N ILE A 267 -3.35 12.42 5.40
CA ILE A 267 -3.17 11.50 6.53
C ILE A 267 -2.63 12.26 7.74
N ASP A 268 -1.61 13.10 7.55
CA ASP A 268 -1.03 13.93 8.61
C ASP A 268 -2.04 14.92 9.21
N ALA A 269 -2.83 15.57 8.36
CA ALA A 269 -3.88 16.47 8.80
C ALA A 269 -4.96 15.72 9.62
N TYR A 270 -5.31 14.50 9.20
CA TYR A 270 -6.30 13.67 9.89
C TYR A 270 -5.78 13.19 11.24
N ASP A 271 -4.54 12.67 11.29
CA ASP A 271 -3.87 12.26 12.51
C ASP A 271 -3.73 13.39 13.52
N ALA A 272 -3.38 14.59 13.03
CA ALA A 272 -3.32 15.79 13.86
C ALA A 272 -4.70 16.16 14.41
N ALA A 273 -5.75 16.11 13.59
CA ALA A 273 -7.12 16.41 14.02
C ALA A 273 -7.62 15.41 15.07
N GLU A 274 -7.42 14.11 14.87
CA GLU A 274 -7.78 13.06 15.83
C GLU A 274 -7.03 13.19 17.17
N SER A 275 -5.71 13.42 17.08
CA SER A 275 -4.87 13.64 18.24
C SER A 275 -5.30 14.88 19.03
N ASP A 276 -5.57 15.98 18.33
CA ASP A 276 -6.02 17.24 18.94
C ASP A 276 -7.42 17.13 19.56
N THR A 277 -8.35 16.40 18.94
CA THR A 277 -9.65 16.09 19.54
C THR A 277 -9.49 15.30 20.83
N SER A 278 -8.64 14.26 20.83
CA SER A 278 -8.40 13.43 22.02
C SER A 278 -7.76 14.22 23.15
N ASN A 279 -6.77 15.05 22.81
CA ASN A 279 -6.12 15.99 23.74
C ASN A 279 -7.13 16.99 24.32
N TYR A 280 -8.00 17.55 23.48
CA TYR A 280 -9.05 18.47 23.91
C TYR A 280 -10.04 17.78 24.86
N MET A 281 -10.49 16.57 24.57
CA MET A 281 -11.45 15.85 25.43
C MET A 281 -10.86 15.55 26.81
N TYR A 282 -9.58 15.23 26.88
CA TYR A 282 -8.89 15.04 28.17
C TYR A 282 -8.76 16.37 28.93
N ASP A 283 -8.25 17.41 28.26
CA ASP A 283 -8.05 18.72 28.88
C ASP A 283 -9.37 19.37 29.31
N PHE A 284 -10.47 19.04 28.63
CA PHE A 284 -11.83 19.50 28.98
C PHE A 284 -12.28 18.91 30.33
N ASN A 285 -11.94 17.67 30.63
CA ASN A 285 -12.23 17.08 31.95
C ASN A 285 -11.44 17.79 33.06
N ASP A 286 -10.24 18.31 32.74
CA ASP A 286 -9.39 19.09 33.63
C ASP A 286 -9.60 20.62 33.47
N ALA A 287 -10.81 21.05 33.09
CA ALA A 287 -11.11 22.47 32.91
C ALA A 287 -10.90 23.28 34.20
N MET A 288 -10.28 24.45 34.07
CA MET A 288 -10.00 25.34 35.19
C MET A 288 -11.28 26.04 35.64
N LEU A 289 -11.60 26.01 36.93
CA LEU A 289 -12.76 26.73 37.45
C LEU A 289 -12.39 28.20 37.66
N TRP A 290 -13.05 29.11 36.96
CA TRP A 290 -12.93 30.55 37.21
C TRP A 290 -14.04 31.02 38.14
N ILE A 291 -13.64 31.76 39.17
CA ILE A 291 -14.56 32.35 40.14
C ILE A 291 -14.20 33.83 40.28
N ASN A 292 -15.19 34.71 40.15
CA ASN A 292 -15.04 36.13 40.47
C ASN A 292 -15.79 36.49 41.76
N GLY A 293 -15.17 37.23 42.67
CA GLY A 293 -15.80 37.64 43.93
C GLY A 293 -14.90 38.51 44.82
N ASP A 294 -15.46 39.04 45.90
CA ASP A 294 -14.72 39.86 46.88
C ASP A 294 -13.98 38.95 47.88
N TRP A 295 -12.73 38.63 47.57
CA TRP A 295 -11.88 37.78 48.41
C TRP A 295 -11.33 38.53 49.64
N THR A 296 -11.47 39.85 49.69
CA THR A 296 -10.98 40.68 50.80
C THR A 296 -11.92 40.68 52.00
N MET A 297 -13.23 40.54 51.78
CA MET A 297 -14.22 40.43 52.87
C MET A 297 -14.13 39.13 53.67
N ASN A 298 -13.48 38.09 53.14
CA ASN A 298 -13.37 36.76 53.78
C ASN A 298 -12.00 36.46 54.41
N GLY A 299 -11.07 37.41 54.42
CA GLY A 299 -9.77 37.24 55.08
C GLY A 299 -8.85 36.18 54.46
N MET A 300 -8.99 35.89 53.16
CA MET A 300 -8.12 34.92 52.47
C MET A 300 -6.67 35.43 52.40
N SER A 301 -5.73 34.56 52.76
CA SER A 301 -4.29 34.84 52.69
C SER A 301 -3.72 34.54 51.30
N ALA A 302 -2.49 35.01 51.03
CA ALA A 302 -1.77 34.65 49.80
C ALA A 302 -1.54 33.12 49.66
N ASP A 303 -1.43 32.40 50.78
CA ASP A 303 -1.30 30.94 50.80
C ASP A 303 -2.59 30.23 50.38
N ASP A 304 -3.75 30.79 50.70
CA ASP A 304 -5.05 30.25 50.27
C ASP A 304 -5.25 30.40 48.76
N MET A 305 -4.78 31.51 48.18
CA MET A 305 -4.77 31.72 46.73
C MET A 305 -3.83 30.74 46.01
N ILE A 306 -2.69 30.37 46.62
CA ILE A 306 -1.79 29.34 46.09
C ILE A 306 -2.44 27.95 46.16
N ARG A 307 -3.21 27.65 47.21
CA ARG A 307 -3.99 26.39 47.32
C ARG A 307 -5.08 26.30 46.27
N LEU A 308 -5.80 27.39 46.00
CA LEU A 308 -6.79 27.46 44.94
C LEU A 308 -6.16 27.23 43.56
N LYS A 309 -5.00 27.85 43.28
CA LYS A 309 -4.24 27.59 42.06
C LYS A 309 -3.83 26.12 41.93
N LYS A 310 -3.39 25.48 43.01
CA LYS A 310 -3.07 24.04 43.05
C LYS A 310 -4.31 23.15 42.86
N ALA A 311 -5.50 23.64 43.20
CA ALA A 311 -6.77 22.97 42.98
C ALA A 311 -7.38 23.27 41.59
N ASN A 312 -6.61 23.87 40.67
CA ASN A 312 -7.07 24.25 39.32
C ASN A 312 -8.22 25.28 39.33
N ILE A 313 -8.19 26.21 40.30
CA ILE A 313 -9.17 27.29 40.44
C ILE A 313 -8.47 28.65 40.20
N LEU A 314 -9.00 29.42 39.26
CA LEU A 314 -8.62 30.81 39.03
C LEU A 314 -9.58 31.73 39.76
N ALA A 315 -9.14 32.27 40.88
CA ALA A 315 -9.90 33.28 41.65
C ALA A 315 -9.51 34.70 41.20
N THR A 316 -10.51 35.51 40.84
CA THR A 316 -10.36 36.91 40.43
C THR A 316 -11.20 37.83 41.30
N THR A 317 -10.72 39.02 41.62
CA THR A 317 -11.50 39.98 42.42
C THR A 317 -12.63 40.59 41.60
N ASP A 318 -13.76 40.91 42.24
CA ASP A 318 -14.85 41.64 41.61
C ASP A 318 -14.37 43.02 41.10
N ALA A 319 -14.67 43.32 39.84
CA ALA A 319 -14.50 44.67 39.31
C ALA A 319 -15.73 45.52 39.70
N THR A 320 -15.54 46.82 39.84
CA THR A 320 -16.66 47.78 39.95
C THR A 320 -16.80 48.46 38.61
N SER A 321 -18.02 48.54 38.05
CA SER A 321 -18.24 49.29 36.82
C SER A 321 -17.92 50.78 37.04
N PRO A 322 -17.63 51.56 36.00
CA PRO A 322 -17.46 53.02 36.12
C PRO A 322 -18.67 53.73 36.74
N GLN A 323 -19.84 53.08 36.77
CA GLN A 323 -21.08 53.56 37.39
C GLN A 323 -21.29 53.10 38.84
N GLY A 324 -20.31 52.43 39.47
CA GLY A 324 -20.37 52.05 40.89
C GLY A 324 -21.15 50.76 41.19
N THR A 325 -21.62 50.06 40.16
CA THR A 325 -22.31 48.77 40.32
C THR A 325 -21.30 47.63 40.36
N ARG A 326 -21.36 46.77 41.39
CA ARG A 326 -20.54 45.56 41.48
C ARG A 326 -20.98 44.55 40.42
N TYR A 327 -20.04 43.97 39.69
CA TYR A 327 -20.35 42.80 38.85
C TYR A 327 -20.76 41.61 39.74
N PRO A 328 -21.76 40.80 39.33
CA PRO A 328 -22.21 39.68 40.13
C PRO A 328 -21.11 38.62 40.29
N THR A 329 -21.01 38.03 41.48
CA THR A 329 -20.19 36.85 41.76
C THR A 329 -20.66 35.70 40.88
N THR A 330 -19.75 35.18 40.05
CA THR A 330 -20.02 34.16 39.04
C THR A 330 -18.94 33.08 39.13
N ALA A 331 -19.34 31.83 38.92
CA ALA A 331 -18.42 30.70 38.81
C ALA A 331 -18.68 30.01 37.47
N GLN A 332 -17.66 29.88 36.64
CA GLN A 332 -17.74 29.23 35.34
C GLN A 332 -16.47 28.44 35.07
N TYR A 333 -16.60 27.26 34.47
CA TYR A 333 -15.44 26.53 33.97
C TYR A 333 -14.90 27.25 32.73
N LEU A 334 -13.61 27.55 32.73
CA LEU A 334 -12.89 28.02 31.57
C LEU A 334 -12.47 26.81 30.75
N TYR A 335 -13.13 26.65 29.61
CA TYR A 335 -12.76 25.69 28.60
C TYR A 335 -12.77 26.37 27.23
N LYS A 336 -11.98 25.84 26.29
CA LYS A 336 -11.97 26.33 24.92
C LYS A 336 -13.32 25.97 24.28
N GLN A 337 -14.05 26.95 23.74
CA GLN A 337 -15.21 26.64 22.90
C GLN A 337 -14.73 25.90 21.66
N TYR A 338 -15.14 24.65 21.52
CA TYR A 338 -14.72 23.75 20.45
C TYR A 338 -15.92 23.46 19.55
N ASP A 339 -15.77 23.73 18.25
CA ASP A 339 -16.79 23.38 17.27
C ASP A 339 -16.66 21.89 16.91
N VAL A 340 -17.41 21.06 17.64
CA VAL A 340 -17.45 19.61 17.42
C VAL A 340 -17.96 19.31 16.01
N ASN A 341 -19.00 20.02 15.55
CA ASN A 341 -19.62 19.76 14.25
C ASN A 341 -18.66 20.13 13.10
N GLY A 342 -17.99 21.28 13.19
CA GLY A 342 -16.99 21.69 12.20
C GLY A 342 -15.78 20.76 12.15
N THR A 343 -15.32 20.28 13.31
CA THR A 343 -14.19 19.34 13.39
C THR A 343 -14.55 17.99 12.76
N GLU A 344 -15.69 17.40 13.12
CA GLU A 344 -16.12 16.11 12.56
C GLU A 344 -16.40 16.23 11.06
N ALA A 345 -16.96 17.34 10.59
CA ALA A 345 -17.11 17.61 9.15
C ALA A 345 -15.75 17.72 8.44
N HIS A 346 -14.74 18.34 9.07
CA HIS A 346 -13.40 18.43 8.52
C HIS A 346 -12.73 17.05 8.42
N LYS A 347 -12.79 16.24 9.49
CA LYS A 347 -12.26 14.87 9.51
C LYS A 347 -12.90 13.99 8.44
N LYS A 348 -14.24 14.04 8.32
CA LYS A 348 -14.96 13.31 7.27
C LYS A 348 -14.48 13.71 5.88
N ARG A 349 -14.34 15.01 5.64
CA ARG A 349 -13.79 15.51 4.36
C ARG A 349 -12.38 15.02 4.09
N LEU A 350 -11.50 14.96 5.10
CA LEU A 350 -10.15 14.42 4.93
C LEU A 350 -10.19 12.94 4.53
N VAL A 351 -11.03 12.12 5.17
CA VAL A 351 -11.22 10.71 4.81
C VAL A 351 -11.74 10.58 3.38
N ASP A 352 -12.77 11.34 3.02
CA ASP A 352 -13.33 11.35 1.66
C ASP A 352 -12.28 11.75 0.61
N ASP A 353 -11.48 12.79 0.89
CA ASP A 353 -10.41 13.26 -0.01
C ASP A 353 -9.27 12.22 -0.12
N ILE A 354 -8.89 11.53 0.97
CA ILE A 354 -7.91 10.43 0.96
C ILE A 354 -8.37 9.31 0.02
N HIS A 355 -9.61 8.83 0.17
CA HIS A 355 -10.16 7.77 -0.67
C HIS A 355 -10.30 8.20 -2.14
N LYS A 356 -10.76 9.43 -2.38
CA LYS A 356 -10.93 9.96 -3.73
C LYS A 356 -9.60 10.14 -4.47
N ILE A 357 -8.56 10.64 -3.80
CA ILE A 357 -7.25 10.90 -4.43
C ILE A 357 -6.47 9.60 -4.60
N SER A 358 -6.49 8.70 -3.60
CA SER A 358 -5.87 7.37 -3.72
C SER A 358 -6.60 6.43 -4.69
N CYS A 359 -7.81 6.80 -5.13
CA CYS A 359 -8.68 5.98 -5.96
C CYS A 359 -9.03 4.63 -5.33
N VAL A 360 -8.93 4.50 -3.99
CA VAL A 360 -9.37 3.33 -3.23
C VAL A 360 -10.78 3.59 -2.70
N PRO A 361 -11.77 2.74 -3.04
CA PRO A 361 -13.15 2.94 -2.57
C PRO A 361 -13.24 2.82 -1.05
N ASP A 362 -14.06 3.68 -0.44
CA ASP A 362 -14.50 3.51 0.94
C ASP A 362 -15.68 2.52 0.97
N LEU A 363 -15.46 1.36 1.58
CA LEU A 363 -16.49 0.32 1.71
C LEU A 363 -17.52 0.64 2.80
N THR A 364 -17.24 1.63 3.65
CA THR A 364 -18.12 2.06 4.74
C THR A 364 -19.01 3.24 4.37
N ASP A 365 -18.82 3.83 3.18
CA ASP A 365 -19.68 4.88 2.67
C ASP A 365 -21.13 4.38 2.54
N GLU A 366 -22.08 5.12 3.11
CA GLU A 366 -23.52 4.83 3.04
C GLU A 366 -24.01 4.71 1.59
N ASN A 367 -23.38 5.43 0.66
CA ASN A 367 -23.69 5.29 -0.76
C ASN A 367 -23.23 3.95 -1.34
N PHE A 368 -22.23 3.29 -0.75
CA PHE A 368 -21.76 1.96 -1.14
C PHE A 368 -22.68 0.85 -0.60
N ALA A 369 -23.30 1.05 0.56
CA ALA A 369 -24.18 0.08 1.24
C ALA A 369 -25.64 0.01 0.71
N GLY A 370 -26.02 0.83 -0.28
CA GLY A 370 -27.35 0.80 -0.89
C GLY A 370 -27.53 -0.31 -1.94
N THR A 371 -28.77 -0.57 -2.37
CA THR A 371 -29.10 -1.44 -3.52
C THR A 371 -28.60 -0.82 -4.83
N GLN A 372 -27.30 -0.93 -5.05
CA GLN A 372 -26.61 -0.43 -6.24
C GLN A 372 -26.71 -1.45 -7.36
N SER A 373 -27.10 -1.01 -8.57
CA SER A 373 -26.99 -1.86 -9.76
C SER A 373 -25.51 -2.11 -10.09
N GLY A 374 -25.18 -3.25 -10.69
CA GLY A 374 -23.79 -3.56 -11.07
C GLY A 374 -23.12 -2.49 -11.94
N GLU A 375 -23.89 -1.71 -12.71
CA GLU A 375 -23.38 -0.58 -13.49
C GLU A 375 -22.94 0.60 -12.62
N SER A 376 -23.69 0.93 -11.55
CA SER A 376 -23.31 2.00 -10.62
C SER A 376 -22.04 1.69 -9.83
N LEU A 377 -21.82 0.40 -9.51
CA LEU A 377 -20.59 -0.06 -8.87
C LEU A 377 -19.38 0.08 -9.82
N LYS A 378 -19.54 -0.24 -11.10
CA LYS A 378 -18.48 -0.04 -12.12
C LYS A 378 -18.05 1.42 -12.23
N TYR A 379 -18.99 2.37 -12.19
CA TYR A 379 -18.63 3.79 -12.21
C TYR A 379 -17.83 4.24 -10.98
N LYS A 380 -18.12 3.68 -9.79
CA LYS A 380 -17.36 3.98 -8.58
C LYS A 380 -15.94 3.39 -8.61
N LEU A 381 -15.78 2.22 -9.21
CA LEU A 381 -14.50 1.53 -9.34
C LEU A 381 -13.68 2.02 -10.55
N LEU A 382 -14.25 2.86 -11.42
CA LEU A 382 -13.57 3.36 -12.62
C LEU A 382 -12.22 4.04 -12.29
N GLY A 383 -12.15 4.80 -11.20
CA GLY A 383 -10.89 5.43 -10.75
C GLY A 383 -9.83 4.39 -10.38
N LEU A 384 -10.22 3.36 -9.62
CA LEU A 384 -9.37 2.23 -9.26
C LEU A 384 -8.87 1.51 -10.51
N ASP A 385 -9.76 1.17 -11.44
CA ASP A 385 -9.42 0.45 -12.67
C ASP A 385 -8.44 1.22 -13.56
N GLN A 386 -8.50 2.55 -13.56
CA GLN A 386 -7.54 3.39 -14.30
C GLN A 386 -6.14 3.33 -13.68
N VAL A 387 -6.04 3.45 -12.35
CA VAL A 387 -4.76 3.37 -11.62
C VAL A 387 -4.16 1.98 -11.78
N VAL A 388 -4.98 0.94 -11.55
CA VAL A 388 -4.59 -0.45 -11.70
C VAL A 388 -4.17 -0.76 -13.15
N GLY A 389 -4.89 -0.25 -14.15
CA GLY A 389 -4.51 -0.45 -15.55
C GLY A 389 -3.13 0.11 -15.90
N ILE A 390 -2.72 1.25 -15.31
CA ILE A 390 -1.37 1.80 -15.47
C ILE A 390 -0.34 0.90 -14.75
N LYS A 391 -0.64 0.50 -13.52
CA LYS A 391 0.23 -0.34 -12.69
C LYS A 391 0.45 -1.72 -13.30
N SER A 392 -0.60 -2.37 -13.80
CA SER A 392 -0.55 -3.67 -14.49
C SER A 392 0.38 -3.63 -15.69
N ARG A 393 0.32 -2.58 -16.52
CA ARG A 393 1.22 -2.42 -17.69
C ARG A 393 2.69 -2.27 -17.29
N MET A 394 2.97 -1.55 -16.21
CA MET A 394 4.34 -1.40 -15.72
C MET A 394 4.85 -2.69 -15.07
N PHE A 395 3.97 -3.42 -14.37
CA PHE A 395 4.27 -4.72 -13.77
C PHE A 395 4.53 -5.78 -14.85
N GLU A 396 3.70 -5.81 -15.90
CA GLU A 396 3.84 -6.66 -17.08
C GLU A 396 5.23 -6.50 -17.72
N LYS A 397 5.72 -5.26 -17.87
CA LYS A 397 7.08 -5.00 -18.39
C LYS A 397 8.17 -5.68 -17.54
N GLY A 398 8.02 -5.69 -16.21
CA GLY A 398 8.95 -6.36 -15.30
C GLY A 398 8.85 -7.88 -15.39
N LEU A 399 7.64 -8.43 -15.43
CA LEU A 399 7.40 -9.87 -15.58
C LEU A 399 7.94 -10.40 -16.92
N LEU A 400 7.71 -9.68 -18.03
CA LEU A 400 8.29 -10.04 -19.33
C LEU A 400 9.82 -10.09 -19.27
N ARG A 401 10.44 -9.17 -18.51
CA ARG A 401 11.89 -9.20 -18.30
C ARG A 401 12.32 -10.39 -17.44
N ARG A 402 11.55 -10.77 -16.41
CA ARG A 402 11.79 -11.98 -15.60
C ARG A 402 11.83 -13.21 -16.49
N TYR A 403 10.79 -13.43 -17.29
CA TYR A 403 10.74 -14.60 -18.15
C TYR A 403 11.78 -14.56 -19.27
N LYS A 404 12.11 -13.39 -19.81
CA LYS A 404 13.21 -13.25 -20.78
C LYS A 404 14.55 -13.71 -20.17
N LEU A 405 14.85 -13.31 -18.93
CA LEU A 405 16.07 -13.74 -18.24
C LEU A 405 16.06 -15.24 -17.94
N ILE A 406 14.94 -15.79 -17.46
CA ILE A 406 14.80 -17.23 -17.19
C ILE A 406 15.00 -18.05 -18.47
N LEU A 407 14.39 -17.62 -19.58
CA LEU A 407 14.48 -18.32 -20.87
C LEU A 407 15.85 -18.17 -21.54
N SER A 408 16.60 -17.11 -21.22
CA SER A 408 17.98 -16.96 -21.70
C SER A 408 18.92 -18.02 -21.12
N LEU A 409 18.61 -18.54 -19.92
CA LEU A 409 19.43 -19.52 -19.21
C LEU A 409 19.08 -20.98 -19.54
N SER A 410 17.89 -21.26 -20.06
CA SER A 410 17.45 -22.64 -20.25
C SER A 410 18.18 -23.28 -21.45
N ASN A 411 19.04 -24.27 -21.16
CA ASN A 411 19.79 -25.02 -22.19
C ASN A 411 18.88 -25.73 -23.21
N THR A 412 17.64 -26.04 -22.84
CA THR A 412 16.60 -26.60 -23.75
C THR A 412 16.27 -25.65 -24.91
N VAL A 413 16.58 -24.36 -24.77
CA VAL A 413 16.32 -23.29 -25.74
C VAL A 413 17.52 -23.05 -26.67
N GLN A 414 18.67 -23.72 -26.49
CA GLN A 414 19.77 -23.61 -27.45
C GLN A 414 19.42 -24.15 -28.86
N GLU A 415 18.41 -25.01 -28.99
CA GLU A 415 17.84 -25.42 -30.29
C GLU A 415 16.76 -24.44 -30.82
N LEU A 416 16.28 -23.54 -29.97
CA LEU A 416 15.32 -22.47 -30.30
C LEU A 416 16.09 -21.16 -30.41
N SER A 417 16.76 -20.98 -31.54
CA SER A 417 17.31 -19.70 -31.96
C SER A 417 16.24 -18.60 -31.77
N GLN A 418 16.44 -17.75 -30.77
CA GLN A 418 15.56 -16.64 -30.38
C GLN A 418 14.16 -17.07 -29.93
N VAL A 419 14.01 -17.51 -28.67
CA VAL A 419 12.69 -17.47 -28.04
C VAL A 419 12.27 -16.01 -27.93
N ASP A 420 11.32 -15.65 -28.79
CA ASP A 420 10.75 -14.33 -28.85
C ASP A 420 9.83 -14.17 -27.64
N SER A 421 10.32 -13.46 -26.61
CA SER A 421 9.54 -13.11 -25.42
C SER A 421 8.25 -12.37 -25.76
N SER A 422 8.09 -11.90 -27.00
CA SER A 422 6.85 -11.34 -27.54
C SER A 422 5.67 -12.33 -27.63
N ASN A 423 5.89 -13.65 -27.47
CA ASN A 423 4.80 -14.62 -27.47
C ASN A 423 4.18 -14.88 -26.08
N ILE A 424 4.79 -14.35 -25.02
CA ILE A 424 4.30 -14.47 -23.65
C ILE A 424 3.16 -13.47 -23.44
N GLU A 425 1.99 -13.97 -23.06
CA GLU A 425 0.82 -13.19 -22.66
C GLU A 425 0.62 -13.28 -21.15
N ILE A 426 0.44 -12.12 -20.53
CA ILE A 426 0.21 -11.98 -19.10
C ILE A 426 -1.22 -11.50 -18.89
N THR A 427 -2.01 -12.26 -18.14
CA THR A 427 -3.42 -11.95 -17.85
C THR A 427 -3.60 -11.73 -16.35
N PHE A 428 -4.04 -10.53 -15.99
CA PHE A 428 -4.37 -10.15 -14.61
C PHE A 428 -5.84 -10.48 -14.32
N ASN A 429 -6.06 -11.25 -13.25
CA ASN A 429 -7.40 -11.63 -12.81
C ASN A 429 -7.81 -10.77 -11.59
N TYR A 430 -8.37 -9.58 -11.82
CA TYR A 430 -8.70 -8.68 -10.71
C TYR A 430 -9.72 -9.28 -9.74
N ASN A 431 -9.45 -9.10 -8.45
CA ASN A 431 -10.28 -9.62 -7.36
C ASN A 431 -11.48 -8.70 -7.10
N LEU A 432 -12.48 -8.80 -7.97
CA LEU A 432 -13.76 -8.12 -7.83
C LEU A 432 -14.85 -9.09 -7.35
N PRO A 433 -15.70 -8.68 -6.41
CA PRO A 433 -16.97 -9.36 -6.17
C PRO A 433 -17.82 -9.32 -7.46
N LYS A 434 -17.97 -10.45 -8.14
CA LYS A 434 -18.73 -10.55 -9.38
C LYS A 434 -20.21 -10.77 -9.07
N ALA A 435 -21.07 -9.92 -9.62
CA ALA A 435 -22.51 -10.16 -9.67
C ALA A 435 -22.83 -11.13 -10.81
N ILE A 436 -22.48 -12.41 -10.61
CA ILE A 436 -22.60 -13.48 -11.63
C ILE A 436 -24.03 -13.54 -12.20
N ASN A 437 -25.05 -13.28 -11.37
CA ASN A 437 -26.46 -13.32 -11.79
C ASN A 437 -26.82 -12.27 -12.86
N ASP A 438 -26.26 -11.06 -12.78
CA ASP A 438 -26.58 -9.99 -13.74
C ASP A 438 -25.94 -10.29 -15.10
N ASP A 439 -24.67 -10.73 -15.10
CA ASP A 439 -23.95 -11.12 -16.31
C ASP A 439 -24.58 -12.35 -16.99
N LEU A 440 -25.01 -13.34 -16.19
CA LEU A 440 -25.70 -14.53 -16.69
C LEU A 440 -27.05 -14.18 -17.33
N THR A 441 -27.82 -13.31 -16.67
CA THR A 441 -29.12 -12.83 -17.19
C THR A 441 -28.94 -12.04 -18.48
N ALA A 442 -27.92 -11.18 -18.56
CA ALA A 442 -27.59 -10.44 -19.76
C ALA A 442 -27.15 -11.36 -20.92
N TYR A 443 -26.31 -12.36 -20.65
CA TYR A 443 -25.86 -13.33 -21.66
C TYR A 443 -27.00 -14.20 -22.20
N ILE A 444 -27.85 -14.72 -21.31
CA ILE A 444 -29.06 -15.47 -21.69
C ILE A 444 -30.03 -14.55 -22.45
N GLY A 445 -30.21 -13.31 -21.99
CA GLY A 445 -31.04 -12.30 -22.63
C GLY A 445 -30.56 -11.92 -24.04
N ALA A 446 -29.25 -11.98 -24.31
CA ALA A 446 -28.66 -11.81 -25.63
C ALA A 446 -28.77 -13.04 -26.54
N GLY A 447 -29.41 -14.13 -26.07
CA GLY A 447 -29.58 -15.38 -26.81
C GLY A 447 -28.43 -16.38 -26.65
N GLY A 448 -27.50 -16.12 -25.73
CA GLY A 448 -26.40 -17.03 -25.40
C GLY A 448 -26.90 -18.29 -24.68
N ARG A 449 -26.33 -19.45 -25.04
CA ARG A 449 -26.52 -20.71 -24.31
C ARG A 449 -25.24 -21.04 -23.56
N ILE A 450 -25.37 -21.42 -22.29
CA ILE A 450 -24.26 -21.83 -21.42
C ILE A 450 -24.37 -23.33 -21.25
N SER A 451 -23.24 -24.04 -21.32
CA SER A 451 -23.22 -25.48 -21.02
C SER A 451 -23.42 -25.70 -19.52
N GLU A 452 -24.08 -26.79 -19.13
CA GLU A 452 -24.30 -27.11 -17.72
C GLU A 452 -22.98 -27.24 -16.95
N GLN A 453 -21.96 -27.80 -17.59
CA GLN A 453 -20.60 -27.89 -17.03
C GLN A 453 -20.01 -26.50 -16.71
N THR A 454 -20.19 -25.52 -17.61
CA THR A 454 -19.75 -24.15 -17.39
C THR A 454 -20.56 -23.47 -16.29
N LEU A 455 -21.87 -23.74 -16.20
CA LEU A 455 -22.73 -23.18 -15.15
C LEU A 455 -22.33 -23.72 -13.77
N MET A 456 -22.07 -25.02 -13.66
CA MET A 456 -21.57 -25.66 -12.44
C MET A 456 -20.20 -25.10 -12.03
N ALA A 457 -19.31 -24.84 -13.00
CA ALA A 457 -18.00 -24.24 -12.75
C ALA A 457 -18.06 -22.80 -12.22
N LEU A 458 -19.17 -22.08 -12.40
CA LEU A 458 -19.36 -20.74 -11.85
C LEU A 458 -19.64 -20.73 -10.34
N PHE A 459 -19.97 -21.88 -9.74
CA PHE A 459 -20.27 -22.02 -8.31
C PHE A 459 -19.29 -22.97 -7.61
N PRO A 460 -17.98 -22.66 -7.57
CA PRO A 460 -16.97 -23.55 -7.00
C PRO A 460 -17.15 -23.81 -5.50
N GLU A 461 -17.80 -22.90 -4.76
CA GLU A 461 -18.12 -23.10 -3.33
C GLU A 461 -19.14 -24.21 -3.10
N LEU A 462 -20.02 -24.47 -4.08
CA LEU A 462 -21.06 -25.49 -4.01
C LEU A 462 -20.62 -26.78 -4.73
N ILE A 463 -19.93 -26.64 -5.86
CA ILE A 463 -19.58 -27.73 -6.77
C ILE A 463 -18.06 -27.74 -6.96
N ALA A 464 -17.38 -28.56 -6.18
CA ALA A 464 -15.92 -28.66 -6.21
C ALA A 464 -15.38 -29.28 -7.52
N ASN A 465 -16.16 -30.12 -8.19
CA ASN A 465 -15.77 -30.74 -9.46
C ASN A 465 -16.99 -30.87 -10.42
N PRO A 466 -17.12 -29.97 -11.40
CA PRO A 466 -18.21 -29.98 -12.38
C PRO A 466 -18.33 -31.29 -13.18
N ASP A 467 -17.23 -31.98 -13.44
CA ASP A 467 -17.25 -33.25 -14.19
C ASP A 467 -17.77 -34.42 -13.36
N ALA A 468 -17.50 -34.40 -12.06
CA ALA A 468 -18.04 -35.39 -11.12
C ALA A 468 -19.54 -35.16 -10.90
N GLU A 469 -19.95 -33.90 -10.76
CA GLU A 469 -21.36 -33.53 -10.56
C GLU A 469 -22.20 -33.85 -11.80
N MET A 470 -21.70 -33.54 -13.00
CA MET A 470 -22.40 -33.87 -14.25
C MET A 470 -22.55 -35.39 -14.46
N LYS A 471 -21.64 -36.21 -13.90
CA LYS A 471 -21.82 -37.67 -13.87
C LYS A 471 -22.88 -38.09 -12.86
N ALA A 472 -22.88 -37.52 -11.65
CA ALA A 472 -23.89 -37.80 -10.64
C ALA A 472 -25.31 -37.45 -11.14
N VAL A 473 -25.48 -36.29 -11.79
CA VAL A 473 -26.76 -35.89 -12.40
C VAL A 473 -27.20 -36.88 -13.49
N LYS A 474 -26.28 -37.33 -14.36
CA LYS A 474 -26.59 -38.34 -15.39
C LYS A 474 -26.91 -39.71 -14.81
N ASP A 475 -26.38 -40.06 -13.65
CA ASP A 475 -26.71 -41.30 -12.95
C ASP A 475 -28.07 -41.20 -12.23
N GLU A 476 -28.52 -39.99 -11.86
CA GLU A 476 -29.85 -39.71 -11.30
C GLU A 476 -30.97 -39.59 -12.35
N GLU A 477 -30.67 -39.10 -13.56
CA GLU A 477 -31.63 -39.00 -14.68
C GLU A 477 -32.37 -40.32 -15.02
N PRO A 478 -31.72 -41.49 -15.12
CA PRO A 478 -32.44 -42.74 -15.35
C PRO A 478 -33.34 -43.10 -14.17
N ALA A 479 -32.94 -42.83 -12.93
CA ALA A 479 -33.76 -43.12 -11.74
C ALA A 479 -35.05 -42.26 -11.71
N MET A 480 -34.97 -40.97 -12.06
CA MET A 480 -36.15 -40.10 -12.16
C MET A 480 -37.07 -40.45 -13.34
N ASN A 481 -36.52 -40.86 -14.48
CA ASN A 481 -37.31 -41.33 -15.62
C ASN A 481 -38.03 -42.65 -15.33
N PHE A 482 -37.43 -43.56 -14.55
CA PHE A 482 -38.09 -44.78 -14.09
C PHE A 482 -39.22 -44.48 -13.10
N MET A 483 -39.00 -43.59 -12.13
CA MET A 483 -40.03 -43.21 -11.15
C MET A 483 -41.21 -42.48 -11.79
N SER A 484 -40.97 -41.59 -12.76
CA SER A 484 -42.04 -40.90 -13.49
C SER A 484 -42.83 -41.84 -14.42
N GLN A 485 -42.17 -42.83 -15.04
CA GLN A 485 -42.87 -43.87 -15.81
C GLN A 485 -43.67 -44.81 -14.90
N GLU A 486 -43.16 -45.21 -13.73
CA GLU A 486 -43.93 -46.00 -12.76
C GLU A 486 -45.15 -45.24 -12.24
N GLN A 487 -45.01 -43.94 -11.93
CA GLN A 487 -46.14 -43.11 -11.51
C GLN A 487 -47.19 -42.93 -12.62
N ALA A 488 -46.75 -42.75 -13.87
CA ALA A 488 -47.66 -42.70 -15.02
C ALA A 488 -48.37 -44.04 -15.28
N THR A 489 -47.68 -45.17 -15.02
CA THR A 489 -48.23 -46.51 -15.17
C THR A 489 -49.23 -46.82 -14.05
N GLN A 490 -48.92 -46.45 -12.80
CA GLN A 490 -49.83 -46.57 -11.66
C GLN A 490 -51.10 -45.73 -11.83
N GLN A 491 -50.99 -44.49 -12.32
CA GLN A 491 -52.17 -43.67 -12.64
C GLN A 491 -53.02 -44.27 -13.77
N GLN A 492 -52.40 -44.91 -14.76
CA GLN A 492 -53.14 -45.63 -15.81
C GLN A 492 -53.83 -46.89 -15.27
N GLU A 493 -53.20 -47.63 -14.36
CA GLU A 493 -53.79 -48.80 -13.69
C GLU A 493 -54.93 -48.42 -12.76
N GLU A 494 -54.79 -47.35 -11.96
CA GLU A 494 -55.87 -46.81 -11.13
C GLU A 494 -57.06 -46.35 -11.97
N SER A 495 -56.81 -45.67 -13.10
CA SER A 495 -57.88 -45.25 -14.03
C SER A 495 -58.60 -46.42 -14.74
N LYS A 496 -57.92 -47.57 -14.87
CA LYS A 496 -58.53 -48.82 -15.39
C LYS A 496 -59.32 -49.54 -14.30
N ALA A 497 -58.79 -49.62 -13.08
CA ALA A 497 -59.47 -50.20 -11.94
C ALA A 497 -60.76 -49.45 -11.59
N GLU A 498 -60.77 -48.10 -11.66
CA GLU A 498 -62.00 -47.31 -11.49
C GLU A 498 -63.04 -47.61 -12.58
N LYS A 499 -62.61 -47.80 -13.83
CA LYS A 499 -63.53 -48.15 -14.94
C LYS A 499 -64.11 -49.55 -14.81
N GLU A 500 -63.31 -50.52 -14.34
CA GLU A 500 -63.76 -51.89 -14.08
C GLU A 500 -64.70 -51.96 -12.86
N MET A 501 -64.47 -51.15 -11.82
CA MET A 501 -65.39 -51.04 -10.68
C MET A 501 -66.75 -50.40 -11.03
N THR A 502 -66.81 -49.53 -12.04
CA THR A 502 -68.08 -48.94 -12.52
C THR A 502 -68.86 -49.83 -13.50
N GLN A 503 -68.34 -51.01 -13.89
CA GLN A 503 -69.05 -51.93 -14.78
C GLN A 503 -69.75 -53.10 -14.06
N ASP A 504 -69.61 -53.21 -12.73
CA ASP A 504 -70.21 -54.26 -11.90
C ASP A 504 -71.24 -53.75 -10.87
N ASP A 505 -71.87 -52.58 -11.13
CA ASP A 505 -73.08 -52.07 -10.43
C ASP A 505 -74.29 -51.90 -11.37
#